data_AF-A0A8H7L3Q2-F1
#
_entry.id   AF-A0A8H7L3Q2-F1
#
_cell.length_a   1.000
_cell.length_b   1.000
_cell.length_c   1.000
_cell.angle_alpha   90.00
_cell.angle_beta   90.00
_cell.angle_gamma   90.00
#
_symmetry.space_group_name_H-M   'P 1'
#
loop_
_entity.id
_entity.type
_entity.pdbx_description
1 polymer ?
#
loop_
_entity_poly.entity_id
_entity_poly.type
_entity_poly.pdbx_seq_one_letter_code
_entity_poly.pdbx_strand_id
1 'polypeptide(L)'
;MSTFRNHRVVIASLFLPSTAVLGDSVPPTPDQQVTERRLSLPPAFGTNGGGLSFQSSGASTPAGRPGGLHSRKISLPLPMKSIVDDLKDKSRAVTPVASPALERANPFGIPKSGVITPASEDYAQTPSRPFARSRQPSNFGTDHPPKVMRLQRKNSSRSQTRPARPSQDSEIPTILAQPWHIESNPHCNGGLKNAINSVGAKLKKKLWIGTLGTNTDGYGEGLRSEIDKQMMDECASQPVWIPDAEFESCYDEFCHNVLWPCLHYAIPDAPKTKLFYESASYKQYVAVNQRFADAIVANYQEGDIIWINDYHLMLLPAMLRASPNLPANVPIGFFMHVAFPSSEIFRCLSVREPLLRGLIAADLVGFQTVNFARHFRQTVSRILALEALPKGIQVEGDRFVDVGVFPMGIDVGTLREKKQAPEVSDWVNLLKQRYAGMKLIVGRDKLDEVQGVRHKIKAFEMFLDKYPEFQQKVVLIQVALQTTETNELAGGVADAVSHINSRFSTLTYQPVVFLHTQDLT
;
A
#
# COMPACT_ATOMS: atom_id res chain seq x y z
N MET A 1 2.28 -17.17 30.17
CA MET A 1 2.60 -17.20 28.72
C MET A 1 3.66 -18.27 28.51
N SER A 2 3.32 -19.37 27.82
CA SER A 2 4.33 -20.28 27.26
C SER A 2 5.18 -19.52 26.25
N THR A 3 6.47 -19.85 26.13
CA THR A 3 7.34 -19.15 25.18
C THR A 3 7.15 -19.71 23.77
N PHE A 4 6.97 -18.82 22.79
CA PHE A 4 6.95 -19.12 21.34
C PHE A 4 8.15 -19.95 20.83
N ARG A 5 9.21 -20.13 21.63
CA ARG A 5 10.38 -20.97 21.35
C ARG A 5 10.04 -22.43 20.99
N ASN A 6 8.92 -22.97 21.47
CA ASN A 6 8.58 -24.38 21.31
C ASN A 6 7.70 -24.64 20.06
N HIS A 7 6.81 -23.72 19.75
CA HIS A 7 5.90 -23.79 18.60
C HIS A 7 6.62 -23.34 17.32
N ARG A 8 6.20 -23.88 16.17
CA ARG A 8 6.51 -23.31 14.85
C ARG A 8 5.36 -22.38 14.47
N VAL A 9 5.68 -21.24 13.85
CA VAL A 9 4.67 -20.33 13.30
C VAL A 9 4.67 -20.44 11.78
N VAL A 10 3.52 -20.78 11.21
CA VAL A 10 3.27 -20.78 9.76
C VAL A 10 2.79 -19.38 9.38
N ILE A 11 3.61 -18.63 8.66
CA ILE A 11 3.41 -17.22 8.33
C ILE A 11 2.92 -17.14 6.89
N ALA A 12 1.62 -16.91 6.71
CA ALA A 12 1.02 -16.75 5.39
C ALA A 12 0.94 -15.26 5.03
N SER A 13 1.54 -14.89 3.89
CA SER A 13 1.37 -13.58 3.24
C SER A 13 1.51 -13.74 1.74
N LEU A 14 0.89 -12.85 0.96
CA LEU A 14 0.81 -13.03 -0.50
C LEU A 14 2.18 -13.29 -1.17
N PHE A 15 3.21 -12.52 -0.84
CA PHE A 15 4.57 -12.70 -1.35
C PHE A 15 5.52 -13.25 -0.29
N LEU A 16 6.43 -14.15 -0.68
CA LEU A 16 7.52 -14.65 0.17
C LEU A 16 8.60 -13.58 0.43
N PRO A 17 9.45 -13.74 1.47
CA PRO A 17 10.59 -12.85 1.73
C PRO A 17 11.71 -12.94 0.69
N SER A 18 11.81 -14.08 0.03
CA SER A 18 12.76 -14.41 -1.03
C SER A 18 11.97 -14.89 -2.26
N THR A 19 12.59 -14.85 -3.44
CA THR A 19 11.99 -15.30 -4.70
C THR A 19 13.02 -16.09 -5.51
N ALA A 20 12.55 -16.89 -6.47
CA ALA A 20 13.36 -17.64 -7.41
C ALA A 20 13.21 -17.02 -8.82
N VAL A 21 14.34 -16.71 -9.45
CA VAL A 21 14.41 -16.00 -10.75
C VAL A 21 15.17 -16.86 -11.76
N LEU A 22 14.69 -16.89 -13.01
CA LEU A 22 15.37 -17.51 -14.15
C LEU A 22 16.31 -16.50 -14.84
N GLY A 23 17.54 -16.93 -15.11
CA GLY A 23 18.57 -16.10 -15.73
C GLY A 23 19.27 -15.16 -14.74
N ASP A 24 20.06 -14.23 -15.27
CA ASP A 24 20.71 -13.18 -14.47
C ASP A 24 19.66 -12.32 -13.75
N SER A 25 19.91 -11.92 -12.51
CA SER A 25 19.04 -10.98 -11.78
C SER A 25 18.73 -9.74 -12.61
N VAL A 26 17.46 -9.31 -12.57
CA VAL A 26 17.13 -7.89 -12.78
C VAL A 26 17.97 -7.12 -11.75
N PRO A 27 18.80 -6.13 -12.15
CA PRO A 27 19.80 -5.54 -11.28
C PRO A 27 19.17 -5.07 -9.96
N PRO A 28 19.54 -5.66 -8.81
CA PRO A 28 18.82 -5.46 -7.57
C PRO A 28 18.97 -4.01 -7.10
N THR A 29 17.94 -3.48 -6.44
CA THR A 29 18.13 -2.26 -5.62
C THR A 29 19.18 -2.57 -4.55
N PRO A 30 20.39 -1.98 -4.57
CA PRO A 30 21.52 -2.61 -3.89
C PRO A 30 21.42 -2.61 -2.36
N ASP A 31 21.48 -3.81 -1.77
CA ASP A 31 21.86 -4.03 -0.39
C ASP A 31 22.66 -5.35 -0.38
N GLN A 32 23.99 -5.23 -0.24
CA GLN A 32 24.96 -6.31 -0.06
C GLN A 32 25.26 -7.29 -1.23
N GLN A 33 26.12 -6.86 -2.16
CA GLN A 33 27.28 -7.68 -2.57
C GLN A 33 28.52 -6.79 -2.76
N VAL A 34 29.65 -7.19 -2.17
CA VAL A 34 30.91 -6.42 -2.24
C VAL A 34 31.71 -6.90 -3.45
N THR A 35 32.02 -5.98 -4.38
CA THR A 35 33.09 -6.16 -5.36
C THR A 35 33.69 -4.80 -5.68
N GLU A 36 35.01 -4.69 -5.65
CA GLU A 36 35.71 -3.42 -5.85
C GLU A 36 35.57 -2.92 -7.30
N ARG A 37 34.73 -1.89 -7.50
CA ARG A 37 34.79 -1.04 -8.71
C ARG A 37 34.89 0.42 -8.28
N ARG A 38 35.95 1.09 -8.73
CA ARG A 38 36.15 2.53 -8.50
C ARG A 38 35.01 3.31 -9.15
N LEU A 39 34.26 4.07 -8.35
CA LEU A 39 33.24 4.98 -8.87
C LEU A 39 33.91 6.07 -9.73
N SER A 40 33.60 6.06 -11.02
CA SER A 40 33.99 7.13 -11.96
C SER A 40 33.08 8.34 -11.75
N LEU A 41 33.69 9.48 -11.40
CA LEU A 41 32.96 10.75 -11.22
C LEU A 41 32.28 11.18 -12.53
N PRO A 42 31.04 11.71 -12.49
CA PRO A 42 30.50 12.46 -13.61
C PRO A 42 31.33 13.74 -13.84
N PRO A 43 31.49 14.21 -15.08
CA PRO A 43 32.43 15.28 -15.40
C PRO A 43 32.02 16.63 -14.79
N ALA A 44 32.86 17.17 -13.92
CA ALA A 44 32.75 18.55 -13.47
C ALA A 44 33.13 19.52 -14.61
N PHE A 45 32.30 20.51 -14.88
CA PHE A 45 32.60 21.55 -15.87
C PHE A 45 33.79 22.40 -15.41
N GLY A 46 34.89 22.34 -16.17
CA GLY A 46 36.14 23.02 -15.84
C GLY A 46 36.05 24.53 -16.00
N THR A 47 36.11 25.27 -14.90
CA THR A 47 36.23 26.74 -14.90
C THR A 47 37.68 27.15 -15.15
N ASN A 48 38.02 27.46 -16.42
CA ASN A 48 39.30 28.11 -16.76
C ASN A 48 39.32 29.57 -16.25
N GLY A 49 39.73 29.75 -15.00
CA GLY A 49 39.94 31.06 -14.39
C GLY A 49 41.43 31.41 -14.33
N GLY A 50 41.93 32.19 -15.30
CA GLY A 50 43.28 32.76 -15.24
C GLY A 50 43.39 33.76 -14.10
N GLY A 51 44.41 33.62 -13.24
CA GLY A 51 44.57 34.46 -12.06
C GLY A 51 45.16 35.83 -12.37
N LEU A 52 44.58 36.88 -11.78
CA LEU A 52 45.23 38.17 -11.57
C LEU A 52 45.08 38.57 -10.09
N SER A 53 46.20 38.86 -9.45
CA SER A 53 46.28 39.27 -8.04
C SER A 53 46.47 40.78 -7.94
N PHE A 54 45.83 41.39 -6.93
CA PHE A 54 46.16 42.73 -6.45
C PHE A 54 46.09 42.76 -4.92
N GLN A 55 46.98 43.54 -4.30
CA GLN A 55 47.14 43.64 -2.85
C GLN A 55 46.91 45.06 -2.35
N SER A 56 46.56 45.17 -1.07
CA SER A 56 46.50 46.41 -0.27
C SER A 56 45.41 47.40 -0.71
N SER A 57 45.00 48.39 0.10
CA SER A 57 45.42 48.78 1.45
C SER A 57 44.18 49.22 2.27
N GLY A 58 44.33 49.60 3.54
CA GLY A 58 43.21 50.07 4.37
C GLY A 58 43.61 51.18 5.34
N ALA A 59 42.62 51.97 5.80
CA ALA A 59 42.81 53.00 6.83
C ALA A 59 41.51 53.39 7.56
N SER A 60 41.65 53.60 8.88
CA SER A 60 40.99 54.59 9.76
C SER A 60 39.46 54.81 9.76
N THR A 61 38.89 54.69 10.97
CA THR A 61 37.63 55.31 11.42
C THR A 61 37.77 56.83 11.63
N PRO A 62 36.64 57.56 11.78
CA PRO A 62 36.47 58.36 12.99
C PRO A 62 35.09 58.15 13.67
N ALA A 63 34.89 58.72 14.87
CA ALA A 63 33.71 58.49 15.71
C ALA A 63 32.94 59.78 16.08
N GLY A 64 31.62 59.66 16.27
CA GLY A 64 30.73 60.73 16.74
C GLY A 64 29.39 60.18 17.24
N ARG A 65 28.80 60.82 18.26
CA ARG A 65 27.56 60.44 18.99
C ARG A 65 26.66 61.69 19.14
N PRO A 66 25.40 61.59 19.63
CA PRO A 66 24.38 60.54 19.44
C PRO A 66 23.00 61.12 19.03
N GLY A 67 22.03 60.26 18.69
CA GLY A 67 20.61 60.63 18.50
C GLY A 67 19.66 59.54 19.04
N GLY A 68 18.53 59.92 19.62
CA GLY A 68 17.64 59.01 20.37
C GLY A 68 16.75 58.11 19.52
N LEU A 69 16.51 56.87 19.96
CA LEU A 69 15.63 55.90 19.30
C LEU A 69 14.21 55.89 19.87
N HIS A 70 13.20 55.88 19.00
CA HIS A 70 11.92 55.20 19.27
C HIS A 70 11.89 53.86 18.52
N SER A 71 12.36 52.79 19.19
CA SER A 71 12.32 51.43 18.62
C SER A 71 10.98 50.76 18.94
N ARG A 72 10.17 50.49 17.89
CA ARG A 72 9.16 49.42 17.95
C ARG A 72 9.90 48.09 17.79
N LYS A 73 9.79 47.20 18.78
CA LYS A 73 10.37 45.86 18.71
C LYS A 73 9.65 45.03 17.64
N ILE A 74 10.34 44.74 16.53
CA ILE A 74 9.94 43.69 15.59
C ILE A 74 10.42 42.36 16.17
N SER A 75 9.50 41.42 16.38
CA SER A 75 9.84 40.06 16.80
C SER A 75 10.42 39.27 15.64
N LEU A 76 11.69 38.87 15.74
CA LEU A 76 12.29 37.92 14.81
C LEU A 76 11.55 36.57 14.87
N PRO A 77 11.37 35.85 13.73
CA PRO A 77 10.89 34.48 13.76
C PRO A 77 11.85 33.59 14.53
N LEU A 78 11.34 32.82 15.49
CA LEU A 78 12.13 31.78 16.15
C LEU A 78 12.46 30.68 15.14
N PRO A 79 13.68 30.10 15.15
CA PRO A 79 13.99 28.95 14.31
C PRO A 79 13.10 27.76 14.68
N MET A 80 12.45 27.15 13.69
CA MET A 80 11.60 25.98 13.93
C MET A 80 12.43 24.84 14.52
N LYS A 81 12.02 24.36 15.71
CA LYS A 81 12.60 23.19 16.37
C LYS A 81 12.32 21.92 15.56
N SER A 82 13.17 20.90 15.73
CA SER A 82 12.82 19.55 15.29
C SER A 82 11.61 19.03 16.07
N ILE A 83 10.77 18.21 15.43
CA ILE A 83 9.73 17.43 16.11
C ILE A 83 10.32 16.62 17.28
N VAL A 84 11.57 16.15 17.14
CA VAL A 84 12.30 15.41 18.19
C VAL A 84 12.60 16.27 19.42
N ASP A 85 12.69 17.59 19.27
CA ASP A 85 12.95 18.52 20.38
C ASP A 85 11.65 19.07 20.97
N ASP A 86 10.66 19.34 20.13
CA ASP A 86 9.31 19.73 20.56
C ASP A 86 8.60 18.61 21.36
N LEU A 87 8.93 17.34 21.10
CA LEU A 87 8.51 16.19 21.91
C LEU A 87 9.25 16.08 23.25
N LYS A 88 10.48 16.57 23.39
CA LYS A 88 11.22 16.55 24.66
C LYS A 88 10.66 17.58 25.65
N ASP A 89 10.39 18.80 25.17
CA ASP A 89 9.87 19.89 26.02
C ASP A 89 8.49 19.57 26.63
N LYS A 90 7.70 18.69 25.98
CA LYS A 90 6.37 18.27 26.45
C LYS A 90 6.38 17.17 27.50
N SER A 91 7.55 16.66 27.90
CA SER A 91 7.68 15.52 28.83
C SER A 91 7.49 15.85 30.32
N ARG A 92 7.23 17.12 30.71
CA ARG A 92 7.34 17.53 32.13
C ARG A 92 6.31 18.55 32.65
N ALA A 93 5.02 18.31 32.40
CA ALA A 93 3.94 18.89 33.22
C ALA A 93 2.69 17.99 33.23
N VAL A 94 2.26 17.53 34.40
CA VAL A 94 0.94 16.91 34.59
C VAL A 94 0.01 17.96 35.19
N THR A 95 -1.05 18.31 34.46
CA THR A 95 -2.10 19.24 34.92
C THR A 95 -3.45 18.52 34.81
N PRO A 96 -4.29 18.50 35.87
CA PRO A 96 -5.56 17.77 35.84
C PRO A 96 -6.56 18.42 34.87
N VAL A 97 -7.24 17.60 34.07
CA VAL A 97 -8.28 18.04 33.13
C VAL A 97 -9.63 18.08 33.85
N ALA A 98 -10.22 19.27 33.97
CA ALA A 98 -11.61 19.44 34.36
C ALA A 98 -12.55 19.24 33.16
N SER A 99 -13.75 18.71 33.40
CA SER A 99 -14.77 18.49 32.37
C SER A 99 -15.31 19.82 31.80
N PRO A 100 -15.45 19.98 30.47
CA PRO A 100 -16.14 21.13 29.88
C PRO A 100 -17.64 21.11 30.21
N ALA A 101 -18.21 22.30 30.45
CA ALA A 101 -19.64 22.49 30.70
C ALA A 101 -20.45 22.78 29.41
N LEU A 102 -21.75 23.08 29.58
CA LEU A 102 -22.79 23.11 28.54
C LEU A 102 -22.59 24.09 27.36
N GLU A 103 -23.43 23.85 26.34
CA GLU A 103 -23.47 24.45 25.00
C GLU A 103 -23.55 25.98 24.91
N ARG A 104 -23.29 26.49 23.70
CA ARG A 104 -23.93 27.70 23.16
C ARG A 104 -24.69 27.37 21.87
N ALA A 105 -25.85 28.00 21.69
CA ALA A 105 -26.87 27.58 20.73
C ALA A 105 -26.57 27.93 19.25
N ASN A 106 -27.23 27.19 18.36
CA ASN A 106 -27.22 27.37 16.90
C ASN A 106 -28.01 28.64 16.48
N PRO A 107 -27.43 29.56 15.68
CA PRO A 107 -28.05 30.87 15.39
C PRO A 107 -29.19 30.88 14.35
N PHE A 108 -29.57 29.75 13.76
CA PHE A 108 -30.60 29.69 12.70
C PHE A 108 -31.86 28.90 13.12
N GLY A 109 -32.65 29.46 14.04
CA GLY A 109 -33.93 28.88 14.47
C GLY A 109 -35.02 29.93 14.72
N ILE A 110 -36.11 29.85 13.96
CA ILE A 110 -37.34 30.66 14.16
C ILE A 110 -38.25 29.92 15.18
N PRO A 111 -38.87 30.59 16.17
CA PRO A 111 -39.44 29.94 17.35
C PRO A 111 -40.76 29.19 17.09
N LYS A 112 -41.02 28.18 17.93
CA LYS A 112 -42.27 27.40 17.95
C LYS A 112 -43.34 28.02 18.85
N SER A 113 -44.59 27.89 18.42
CA SER A 113 -45.76 27.62 19.27
C SER A 113 -46.51 26.42 18.67
N GLY A 114 -47.33 25.65 19.38
CA GLY A 114 -47.67 25.67 20.81
C GLY A 114 -47.90 24.24 21.35
N VAL A 115 -48.47 24.15 22.56
CA VAL A 115 -48.67 22.90 23.33
C VAL A 115 -49.92 22.13 22.89
N ILE A 116 -49.88 20.79 22.91
CA ILE A 116 -50.91 19.86 23.44
C ILE A 116 -50.44 18.40 23.26
N THR A 117 -50.89 17.49 24.15
CA THR A 117 -50.55 16.05 24.16
C THR A 117 -51.82 15.18 23.96
N PRO A 118 -51.80 13.84 24.13
CA PRO A 118 -52.22 12.92 23.06
C PRO A 118 -53.68 12.44 23.15
N ALA A 119 -54.16 11.84 22.05
CA ALA A 119 -55.39 11.06 21.99
C ALA A 119 -55.17 9.79 21.12
N SER A 120 -56.04 8.80 21.29
CA SER A 120 -55.93 7.44 20.76
C SER A 120 -57.07 7.08 19.79
N GLU A 121 -57.11 5.79 19.43
CA GLU A 121 -58.24 5.03 18.84
C GLU A 121 -58.26 4.79 17.32
N ASP A 122 -58.71 3.58 17.01
CA ASP A 122 -58.79 2.93 15.70
C ASP A 122 -59.88 3.51 14.79
N TYR A 123 -59.85 3.14 13.50
CA TYR A 123 -60.95 2.38 12.89
C TYR A 123 -60.45 1.65 11.62
N ALA A 124 -61.22 0.69 11.10
CA ALA A 124 -60.73 -0.36 10.17
C ALA A 124 -61.58 -0.54 8.89
N GLN A 125 -61.17 -1.51 8.05
CA GLN A 125 -61.90 -2.14 6.91
C GLN A 125 -61.96 -1.30 5.61
N THR A 126 -61.38 -1.70 4.45
CA THR A 126 -61.63 -2.84 3.51
C THR A 126 -62.95 -2.75 2.71
N PRO A 127 -63.10 -3.33 1.49
CA PRO A 127 -62.21 -4.20 0.68
C PRO A 127 -61.60 -3.43 -0.55
N SER A 128 -61.37 -3.87 -1.81
CA SER A 128 -61.73 -5.07 -2.61
C SER A 128 -60.72 -5.45 -3.75
N ARG A 129 -61.21 -5.95 -4.90
CA ARG A 129 -60.56 -6.62 -6.06
C ARG A 129 -61.52 -6.54 -7.30
N PRO A 130 -61.20 -7.09 -8.49
CA PRO A 130 -59.96 -7.07 -9.30
C PRO A 130 -60.28 -6.79 -10.80
N PHE A 131 -59.30 -6.95 -11.72
CA PHE A 131 -59.47 -7.82 -12.91
C PHE A 131 -58.13 -8.07 -13.64
N ALA A 132 -58.05 -9.17 -14.40
CA ALA A 132 -56.90 -9.51 -15.25
C ALA A 132 -57.37 -10.20 -16.54
N ARG A 133 -56.61 -10.03 -17.65
CA ARG A 133 -56.65 -10.90 -18.83
C ARG A 133 -55.40 -10.74 -19.69
N SER A 134 -55.03 -11.80 -20.40
CA SER A 134 -53.90 -11.85 -21.33
C SER A 134 -54.36 -11.78 -22.79
N ARG A 135 -53.45 -11.40 -23.71
CA ARG A 135 -53.29 -11.98 -25.06
C ARG A 135 -52.07 -11.45 -25.81
N GLN A 136 -51.48 -12.34 -26.60
CA GLN A 136 -50.60 -12.11 -27.76
C GLN A 136 -51.32 -12.73 -28.99
N PRO A 137 -50.77 -12.66 -30.23
CA PRO A 137 -50.02 -11.58 -30.89
C PRO A 137 -50.63 -11.21 -32.26
N SER A 138 -50.05 -10.24 -33.00
CA SER A 138 -50.30 -10.08 -34.44
C SER A 138 -49.20 -9.27 -35.15
N ASN A 139 -48.66 -9.80 -36.26
CA ASN A 139 -47.79 -9.07 -37.19
C ASN A 139 -48.62 -8.30 -38.23
N PHE A 140 -48.12 -7.14 -38.68
CA PHE A 140 -48.17 -6.66 -40.07
C PHE A 140 -47.00 -5.67 -40.28
N GLY A 141 -46.64 -5.32 -41.52
CA GLY A 141 -45.42 -4.57 -41.83
C GLY A 141 -45.48 -3.73 -43.11
N THR A 142 -44.30 -3.52 -43.73
CA THR A 142 -43.93 -2.49 -44.73
C THR A 142 -43.87 -1.05 -44.15
N ASP A 143 -43.05 -0.10 -44.65
CA ASP A 143 -42.24 -0.04 -45.89
C ASP A 143 -40.87 0.69 -45.74
N HIS A 144 -40.09 0.73 -46.83
CA HIS A 144 -38.75 1.33 -46.98
C HIS A 144 -38.73 2.90 -47.11
N PRO A 145 -37.55 3.61 -47.21
CA PRO A 145 -36.15 3.38 -46.77
C PRO A 145 -35.50 4.62 -46.09
N PRO A 146 -34.19 4.61 -45.76
CA PRO A 146 -33.39 5.84 -45.64
C PRO A 146 -32.17 5.95 -46.59
N LYS A 147 -31.77 7.19 -46.87
CA LYS A 147 -30.64 7.62 -47.74
C LYS A 147 -30.11 8.98 -47.26
N VAL A 148 -28.81 9.30 -47.30
CA VAL A 148 -27.59 8.49 -47.49
C VAL A 148 -26.37 9.29 -46.97
N MET A 149 -25.27 8.64 -46.58
CA MET A 149 -23.96 9.32 -46.47
C MET A 149 -22.80 8.40 -46.89
N ARG A 150 -21.66 8.99 -47.29
CA ARG A 150 -20.74 8.38 -48.27
C ARG A 150 -19.30 8.23 -47.74
N LEU A 151 -18.72 7.04 -47.93
CA LEU A 151 -17.32 6.74 -47.59
C LEU A 151 -16.31 7.45 -48.51
N GLN A 152 -15.16 7.80 -47.94
CA GLN A 152 -13.82 7.56 -48.50
C GLN A 152 -12.83 7.27 -47.36
N ARG A 153 -11.73 6.52 -47.51
CA ARG A 153 -11.37 5.40 -48.41
C ARG A 153 -10.05 4.80 -47.90
N LYS A 154 -9.93 3.48 -47.76
CA LYS A 154 -8.62 2.79 -47.67
C LYS A 154 -8.62 1.59 -48.63
N ASN A 155 -7.56 1.48 -49.42
CA ASN A 155 -7.41 0.43 -50.44
C ASN A 155 -6.68 -0.80 -49.86
N SER A 156 -6.76 -1.93 -50.57
CA SER A 156 -6.28 -3.25 -50.14
C SER A 156 -5.23 -3.86 -51.09
N SER A 157 -4.23 -4.54 -50.54
CA SER A 157 -3.42 -5.55 -51.26
C SER A 157 -2.61 -6.39 -50.26
N ARG A 158 -2.37 -7.70 -50.37
CA ARG A 158 -2.95 -8.89 -51.05
C ARG A 158 -1.82 -9.93 -51.07
N SER A 159 -1.92 -10.97 -50.27
CA SER A 159 -1.09 -12.19 -50.35
C SER A 159 -2.03 -13.39 -50.11
N GLN A 160 -2.49 -14.06 -51.16
CA GLN A 160 -1.84 -15.25 -51.75
C GLN A 160 -1.56 -16.36 -50.74
N THR A 161 -2.54 -17.25 -50.58
CA THR A 161 -2.42 -18.58 -49.98
C THR A 161 -1.61 -19.53 -50.86
N ARG A 162 -0.76 -20.37 -50.26
CA ARG A 162 -0.13 -21.55 -50.91
C ARG A 162 -0.32 -22.80 -50.04
N PRO A 163 -0.32 -24.01 -50.62
CA PRO A 163 -0.75 -25.23 -49.93
C PRO A 163 0.33 -25.82 -49.01
N ALA A 164 -0.11 -26.68 -48.09
CA ALA A 164 0.73 -27.36 -47.12
C ALA A 164 1.70 -28.38 -47.74
N ARG A 165 2.77 -28.68 -47.00
CA ARG A 165 3.65 -29.85 -47.16
C ARG A 165 3.78 -30.57 -45.81
N PRO A 166 4.08 -31.88 -45.80
CA PRO A 166 3.98 -32.70 -44.60
C PRO A 166 5.05 -32.37 -43.55
N SER A 167 4.79 -32.83 -42.33
CA SER A 167 5.65 -32.75 -41.15
C SER A 167 7.05 -33.34 -41.41
N GLN A 168 8.07 -32.59 -41.01
CA GLN A 168 9.31 -33.17 -40.49
C GLN A 168 9.27 -33.01 -38.97
N ASP A 169 9.72 -34.03 -38.24
CA ASP A 169 9.70 -34.05 -36.79
C ASP A 169 10.54 -32.89 -36.24
N SER A 170 9.85 -31.90 -35.69
CA SER A 170 10.47 -30.80 -34.96
C SER A 170 10.62 -31.26 -33.53
N GLU A 171 11.81 -31.79 -33.20
CA GLU A 171 12.16 -32.14 -31.83
C GLU A 171 11.80 -30.99 -30.90
N ILE A 172 11.06 -31.28 -29.83
CA ILE A 172 10.79 -30.29 -28.79
C ILE A 172 12.15 -29.82 -28.28
N PRO A 173 12.49 -28.51 -28.37
CA PRO A 173 13.76 -28.04 -27.84
C PRO A 173 13.74 -28.28 -26.34
N THR A 174 14.49 -29.29 -25.88
CA THR A 174 14.75 -29.51 -24.47
C THR A 174 15.35 -28.21 -23.95
N ILE A 175 14.56 -27.45 -23.18
CA ILE A 175 15.00 -26.17 -22.65
C ILE A 175 16.17 -26.49 -21.73
N LEU A 176 17.38 -26.16 -22.21
CA LEU A 176 18.60 -26.22 -21.42
C LEU A 176 18.31 -25.47 -20.13
N ALA A 177 18.37 -26.19 -19.00
CA ALA A 177 17.89 -25.71 -17.72
C ALA A 177 18.49 -24.33 -17.44
N GLN A 178 17.65 -23.29 -17.53
CA GLN A 178 18.13 -21.93 -17.37
C GLN A 178 18.67 -21.81 -15.94
N PRO A 179 19.89 -21.26 -15.75
CA PRO A 179 20.42 -21.06 -14.42
C PRO A 179 19.44 -20.19 -13.64
N TRP A 180 19.20 -20.57 -12.39
CA TRP A 180 18.25 -19.90 -11.53
C TRP A 180 18.85 -19.79 -10.13
N HIS A 181 18.42 -18.78 -9.38
CA HIS A 181 18.92 -18.51 -8.03
C HIS A 181 17.81 -17.94 -7.14
N ILE A 182 18.09 -17.90 -5.84
CA ILE A 182 17.24 -17.26 -4.84
C ILE A 182 17.74 -15.84 -4.57
N GLU A 183 16.85 -14.85 -4.61
CA GLU A 183 17.13 -13.45 -4.25
C GLU A 183 16.05 -12.84 -3.34
N SER A 184 16.29 -11.64 -2.81
CA SER A 184 15.33 -10.97 -1.91
C SER A 184 14.15 -10.39 -2.69
N ASN A 185 12.95 -10.93 -2.46
CA ASN A 185 11.74 -10.52 -3.17
C ASN A 185 11.40 -9.02 -2.94
N PRO A 186 11.36 -8.18 -3.98
CA PRO A 186 11.05 -6.74 -3.86
C PRO A 186 9.57 -6.47 -3.57
N HIS A 187 8.67 -7.40 -3.91
CA HIS A 187 7.23 -7.29 -3.68
C HIS A 187 6.81 -7.67 -2.25
N CYS A 188 7.72 -8.27 -1.46
CA CYS A 188 7.45 -8.63 -0.07
C CYS A 188 7.07 -7.42 0.80
N ASN A 189 6.16 -7.61 1.76
CA ASN A 189 5.89 -6.63 2.81
C ASN A 189 7.13 -6.47 3.70
N GLY A 190 7.99 -5.50 3.35
CA GLY A 190 9.23 -5.21 4.07
C GLY A 190 9.03 -4.84 5.54
N GLY A 191 7.86 -4.29 5.92
CA GLY A 191 7.50 -4.06 7.31
C GLY A 191 7.35 -5.36 8.09
N LEU A 192 6.57 -6.30 7.54
CA LEU A 192 6.38 -7.65 8.08
C LEU A 192 7.69 -8.45 8.12
N LYS A 193 8.49 -8.42 7.04
CA LYS A 193 9.83 -9.05 6.95
C LYS A 193 10.76 -8.53 8.06
N ASN A 194 10.82 -7.21 8.25
CA ASN A 194 11.64 -6.59 9.30
C ASN A 194 11.11 -6.90 10.71
N ALA A 195 9.80 -6.86 10.93
CA ALA A 195 9.20 -7.18 12.22
C ALA A 195 9.50 -8.63 12.64
N ILE A 196 9.35 -9.59 11.74
CA ILE A 196 9.66 -11.01 11.99
C ILE A 196 11.16 -11.23 12.23
N ASN A 197 12.03 -10.54 11.50
CA ASN A 197 13.48 -10.64 11.71
C ASN A 197 13.89 -10.06 13.09
N SER A 198 13.32 -8.92 13.51
CA SER A 198 13.59 -8.33 14.84
C SER A 198 13.24 -9.25 16.02
N VAL A 199 12.34 -10.21 15.82
CA VAL A 199 11.95 -11.21 16.83
C VAL A 199 12.57 -12.59 16.61
N GLY A 200 13.48 -12.77 15.64
CA GLY A 200 14.04 -14.09 15.27
C GLY A 200 14.70 -14.85 16.44
N ALA A 201 15.35 -14.15 17.38
CA ALA A 201 15.89 -14.76 18.60
C ALA A 201 14.83 -15.36 19.55
N LYS A 202 13.57 -14.96 19.41
CA LYS A 202 12.39 -15.48 20.12
C LYS A 202 11.62 -16.49 19.26
N LEU A 203 11.44 -16.18 17.97
CA LEU A 203 10.75 -16.99 16.97
C LEU A 203 11.75 -17.88 16.20
N LYS A 204 12.20 -18.96 16.87
CA LYS A 204 13.23 -19.86 16.32
C LYS A 204 12.72 -20.80 15.22
N LYS A 205 11.45 -21.18 15.27
CA LYS A 205 10.81 -22.05 14.27
C LYS A 205 9.76 -21.24 13.52
N LYS A 206 9.94 -21.08 12.21
CA LYS A 206 8.97 -20.45 11.31
C LYS A 206 8.94 -21.22 9.99
N LEU A 207 7.80 -21.18 9.31
CA LEU A 207 7.64 -21.52 7.91
C LEU A 207 6.92 -20.34 7.25
N TRP A 208 7.42 -19.81 6.15
CA TRP A 208 6.70 -18.79 5.39
C TRP A 208 5.98 -19.43 4.20
N ILE A 209 4.73 -19.04 3.93
CA ILE A 209 3.94 -19.53 2.80
C ILE A 209 3.43 -18.33 1.99
N GLY A 210 3.69 -18.34 0.67
CA GLY A 210 3.45 -17.21 -0.23
C GLY A 210 3.86 -17.51 -1.67
N THR A 211 3.56 -16.61 -2.61
CA THR A 211 4.03 -16.70 -4.00
C THR A 211 5.43 -16.10 -4.18
N LEU A 212 6.07 -16.42 -5.31
CA LEU A 212 7.36 -15.86 -5.70
C LEU A 212 7.28 -14.39 -6.14
N GLY A 213 6.11 -13.90 -6.57
CA GLY A 213 5.98 -12.55 -7.13
C GLY A 213 6.76 -12.35 -8.45
N THR A 214 6.94 -13.44 -9.19
CA THR A 214 7.50 -13.57 -10.55
C THR A 214 6.53 -14.38 -11.40
N ASN A 215 6.67 -14.35 -12.73
CA ASN A 215 5.89 -15.21 -13.64
C ASN A 215 6.37 -16.66 -13.52
N THR A 216 5.46 -17.63 -13.37
CA THR A 216 5.78 -19.04 -13.06
C THR A 216 5.17 -20.08 -14.00
N ASP A 217 4.31 -19.70 -14.95
CA ASP A 217 3.68 -20.62 -15.91
C ASP A 217 4.71 -21.33 -16.80
N GLY A 218 5.87 -20.72 -17.05
CA GLY A 218 7.00 -21.34 -17.75
C GLY A 218 7.82 -22.36 -16.93
N TYR A 219 7.56 -22.50 -15.61
CA TYR A 219 8.37 -23.34 -14.73
C TYR A 219 7.84 -24.77 -14.74
N GLY A 220 8.56 -25.73 -15.34
CA GLY A 220 8.19 -27.14 -15.34
C GLY A 220 8.26 -27.80 -13.96
N GLU A 221 7.52 -28.89 -13.74
CA GLU A 221 7.34 -29.54 -12.42
C GLU A 221 8.66 -29.90 -11.72
N GLY A 222 9.65 -30.40 -12.46
CA GLY A 222 10.97 -30.72 -11.90
C GLY A 222 11.73 -29.50 -11.37
N LEU A 223 11.58 -28.35 -12.02
CA LEU A 223 12.13 -27.08 -11.53
C LEU A 223 11.35 -26.57 -10.31
N ARG A 224 10.00 -26.64 -10.35
CA ARG A 224 9.16 -26.25 -9.21
C ARG A 224 9.53 -27.04 -7.95
N SER A 225 9.71 -28.35 -8.07
CA SER A 225 10.07 -29.24 -6.96
C SER A 225 11.47 -28.97 -6.37
N GLU A 226 12.46 -28.63 -7.20
CA GLU A 226 13.79 -28.24 -6.69
C GLU A 226 13.77 -26.84 -6.04
N ILE A 227 12.98 -25.89 -6.57
CA ILE A 227 12.72 -24.59 -5.93
C ILE A 227 12.03 -24.76 -4.58
N ASP A 228 10.96 -25.58 -4.51
CA ASP A 228 10.23 -25.87 -3.27
C ASP A 228 11.18 -26.40 -2.19
N LYS A 229 12.02 -27.39 -2.55
CA LYS A 229 13.03 -27.98 -1.68
C LYS A 229 14.09 -26.96 -1.23
N GLN A 230 14.71 -26.23 -2.15
CA GLN A 230 15.79 -25.30 -1.79
C GLN A 230 15.26 -24.08 -1.00
N MET A 231 14.05 -23.59 -1.29
CA MET A 231 13.42 -22.52 -0.49
C MET A 231 12.97 -23.01 0.89
N MET A 232 12.59 -24.28 1.03
CA MET A 232 12.33 -24.90 2.34
C MET A 232 13.61 -25.00 3.16
N ASP A 233 14.69 -25.55 2.58
CA ASP A 233 15.97 -25.78 3.27
C ASP A 233 16.73 -24.48 3.61
N GLU A 234 16.85 -23.53 2.67
CA GLU A 234 17.63 -22.30 2.86
C GLU A 234 16.82 -21.14 3.46
N CYS A 235 15.57 -20.96 3.00
CA CYS A 235 14.75 -19.79 3.32
C CYS A 235 13.62 -20.08 4.33
N ALA A 236 13.46 -21.32 4.79
CA ALA A 236 12.32 -21.77 5.58
C ALA A 236 10.97 -21.32 4.99
N SER A 237 10.84 -21.44 3.66
CA SER A 237 9.76 -20.86 2.86
C SER A 237 9.21 -21.85 1.83
N GLN A 238 7.89 -21.99 1.76
CA GLN A 238 7.17 -22.83 0.79
C GLN A 238 6.45 -21.93 -0.25
N PRO A 239 6.82 -22.00 -1.54
CA PRO A 239 6.05 -21.42 -2.63
C PRO A 239 4.60 -21.91 -2.68
N VAL A 240 3.68 -21.01 -2.99
CA VAL A 240 2.33 -21.34 -3.47
C VAL A 240 2.31 -21.14 -4.98
N TRP A 241 2.22 -22.24 -5.73
CA TRP A 241 2.17 -22.21 -7.19
C TRP A 241 0.76 -21.88 -7.68
N ILE A 242 0.64 -20.77 -8.42
CA ILE A 242 -0.61 -20.19 -8.91
C ILE A 242 -0.41 -19.85 -10.38
N PRO A 243 -1.34 -20.21 -11.30
CA PRO A 243 -1.25 -19.79 -12.69
C PRO A 243 -1.21 -18.27 -12.81
N ASP A 244 -0.37 -17.71 -13.67
CA ASP A 244 -0.08 -16.27 -13.60
C ASP A 244 -1.31 -15.40 -13.93
N ALA A 245 -2.16 -15.85 -14.86
CA ALA A 245 -3.44 -15.21 -15.18
C ALA A 245 -4.52 -15.36 -14.07
N GLU A 246 -4.40 -16.38 -13.20
CA GLU A 246 -5.22 -16.47 -11.98
C GLU A 246 -4.72 -15.50 -10.91
N PHE A 247 -3.39 -15.34 -10.80
CA PHE A 247 -2.77 -14.37 -9.91
C PHE A 247 -3.09 -12.92 -10.30
N GLU A 248 -2.91 -12.53 -11.56
CA GLU A 248 -3.23 -11.19 -12.10
C GLU A 248 -4.69 -10.79 -11.80
N SER A 249 -5.65 -11.66 -12.13
CA SER A 249 -7.07 -11.41 -11.89
C SER A 249 -7.42 -11.40 -10.38
N CYS A 250 -6.72 -12.15 -9.54
CA CYS A 250 -6.86 -12.04 -8.08
C CYS A 250 -6.26 -10.73 -7.54
N TYR A 251 -5.05 -10.38 -7.96
CA TYR A 251 -4.20 -9.37 -7.35
C TYR A 251 -4.52 -7.97 -7.86
N ASP A 252 -4.53 -7.76 -9.17
CA ASP A 252 -4.74 -6.45 -9.78
C ASP A 252 -6.25 -6.17 -9.92
N GLU A 253 -7.04 -7.09 -10.50
CA GLU A 253 -8.47 -6.84 -10.75
C GLU A 253 -9.37 -6.89 -9.49
N PHE A 254 -8.97 -7.58 -8.41
CA PHE A 254 -9.77 -7.66 -7.17
C PHE A 254 -9.07 -7.05 -5.95
N CYS A 255 -7.83 -7.46 -5.63
CA CYS A 255 -7.15 -6.90 -4.45
C CYS A 255 -6.85 -5.40 -4.62
N HIS A 256 -6.36 -4.97 -5.79
CA HIS A 256 -6.07 -3.55 -6.05
C HIS A 256 -7.27 -2.77 -6.57
N ASN A 257 -8.03 -3.28 -7.54
CA ASN A 257 -9.16 -2.51 -8.11
C ASN A 257 -10.47 -2.53 -7.27
N VAL A 258 -10.59 -3.41 -6.26
CA VAL A 258 -11.80 -3.49 -5.40
C VAL A 258 -11.48 -3.34 -3.90
N LEU A 259 -10.59 -4.17 -3.34
CA LEU A 259 -10.34 -4.14 -1.89
C LEU A 259 -9.57 -2.88 -1.46
N TRP A 260 -8.43 -2.57 -2.08
CA TRP A 260 -7.55 -1.48 -1.64
C TRP A 260 -8.25 -0.10 -1.58
N PRO A 261 -8.99 0.36 -2.61
CA PRO A 261 -9.75 1.61 -2.56
C PRO A 261 -10.81 1.63 -1.45
N CYS A 262 -11.55 0.53 -1.28
CA CYS A 262 -12.56 0.41 -0.24
C CYS A 262 -11.95 0.47 1.17
N LEU A 263 -10.83 -0.22 1.39
CA LEU A 263 -10.13 -0.24 2.68
C LEU A 263 -9.52 1.13 3.04
N HIS A 264 -9.09 1.91 2.04
CA HIS A 264 -8.47 3.23 2.21
C HIS A 264 -9.43 4.43 2.00
N TYR A 265 -10.74 4.22 1.98
CA TYR A 265 -11.77 5.27 1.78
C TYR A 265 -11.73 5.99 0.41
N ALA A 266 -11.01 5.45 -0.57
CA ALA A 266 -10.87 5.98 -1.92
C ALA A 266 -11.88 5.35 -2.91
N ILE A 267 -13.16 5.21 -2.53
CA ILE A 267 -14.19 4.66 -3.44
C ILE A 267 -14.38 5.61 -4.64
N PRO A 268 -14.23 5.14 -5.90
CA PRO A 268 -14.37 6.02 -7.08
C PRO A 268 -15.80 6.56 -7.27
N ASP A 269 -15.91 7.86 -7.57
CA ASP A 269 -17.19 8.58 -7.78
C ASP A 269 -18.06 8.00 -8.91
N ALA A 270 -17.42 7.44 -9.94
CA ALA A 270 -18.06 6.76 -11.06
C ALA A 270 -17.76 5.25 -10.99
N PRO A 271 -18.42 4.50 -10.09
CA PRO A 271 -18.04 3.13 -9.83
C PRO A 271 -18.44 2.21 -10.99
N LYS A 272 -17.47 1.44 -11.51
CA LYS A 272 -17.70 0.33 -12.46
C LYS A 272 -18.40 -0.89 -11.79
N THR A 273 -19.11 -0.68 -10.68
CA THR A 273 -19.50 -1.70 -9.68
C THR A 273 -20.37 -2.82 -10.20
N LYS A 274 -21.23 -2.58 -11.19
CA LYS A 274 -22.11 -3.66 -11.71
C LYS A 274 -21.40 -4.72 -12.57
N LEU A 275 -20.10 -4.55 -12.89
CA LEU A 275 -19.32 -5.56 -13.63
C LEU A 275 -18.24 -6.26 -12.78
N PHE A 276 -17.70 -5.58 -11.76
CA PHE A 276 -16.51 -6.02 -11.02
C PHE A 276 -16.79 -6.77 -9.71
N TYR A 277 -18.06 -6.94 -9.31
CA TYR A 277 -18.43 -7.29 -7.93
C TYR A 277 -19.09 -8.67 -7.76
N GLU A 278 -19.44 -9.34 -8.87
CA GLU A 278 -19.68 -10.80 -8.95
C GLU A 278 -18.84 -11.40 -10.11
N SER A 279 -17.66 -10.82 -10.29
CA SER A 279 -16.74 -10.99 -11.43
C SER A 279 -16.04 -12.35 -11.47
N ALA A 280 -15.30 -12.58 -12.56
CA ALA A 280 -14.27 -13.62 -12.60
C ALA A 280 -13.19 -13.37 -11.52
N SER A 281 -12.77 -12.12 -11.31
CA SER A 281 -11.71 -11.77 -10.35
C SER A 281 -12.00 -12.15 -8.90
N TYR A 282 -13.25 -12.08 -8.42
CA TYR A 282 -13.59 -12.63 -7.10
C TYR A 282 -13.48 -14.17 -7.05
N LYS A 283 -13.79 -14.88 -8.14
CA LYS A 283 -13.61 -16.34 -8.20
C LYS A 283 -12.13 -16.72 -8.16
N GLN A 284 -11.26 -15.94 -8.81
CA GLN A 284 -9.82 -16.13 -8.71
C GLN A 284 -9.28 -15.77 -7.32
N TYR A 285 -9.81 -14.73 -6.66
CA TYR A 285 -9.50 -14.44 -5.25
C TYR A 285 -9.86 -15.60 -4.30
N VAL A 286 -11.00 -16.27 -4.53
CA VAL A 286 -11.38 -17.50 -3.82
C VAL A 286 -10.42 -18.65 -4.15
N ALA A 287 -10.07 -18.86 -5.42
CA ALA A 287 -9.15 -19.92 -5.86
C ALA A 287 -7.74 -19.74 -5.26
N VAL A 288 -7.19 -18.53 -5.30
CA VAL A 288 -5.91 -18.16 -4.67
C VAL A 288 -5.95 -18.39 -3.16
N ASN A 289 -7.01 -17.97 -2.46
CA ASN A 289 -7.15 -18.23 -1.04
C ASN A 289 -7.23 -19.75 -0.75
N GLN A 290 -7.86 -20.54 -1.63
CA GLN A 290 -7.89 -22.01 -1.50
C GLN A 290 -6.50 -22.64 -1.71
N ARG A 291 -5.73 -22.22 -2.73
CA ARG A 291 -4.34 -22.71 -2.94
C ARG A 291 -3.45 -22.43 -1.72
N PHE A 292 -3.61 -21.27 -1.08
CA PHE A 292 -2.94 -20.97 0.19
C PHE A 292 -3.40 -21.89 1.33
N ALA A 293 -4.70 -22.23 1.40
CA ALA A 293 -5.21 -23.18 2.39
C ALA A 293 -4.60 -24.57 2.16
N ASP A 294 -4.61 -25.06 0.93
CA ASP A 294 -4.08 -26.37 0.55
C ASP A 294 -2.57 -26.47 0.86
N ALA A 295 -1.79 -25.43 0.54
CA ALA A 295 -0.36 -25.37 0.84
C ALA A 295 -0.06 -25.36 2.36
N ILE A 296 -0.86 -24.65 3.16
CA ILE A 296 -0.76 -24.66 4.64
C ILE A 296 -1.14 -26.03 5.19
N VAL A 297 -2.22 -26.64 4.70
CA VAL A 297 -2.70 -27.97 5.11
C VAL A 297 -1.63 -29.04 4.82
N ALA A 298 -1.04 -29.04 3.62
CA ALA A 298 -0.01 -29.99 3.23
C ALA A 298 1.29 -29.88 4.05
N ASN A 299 1.57 -28.69 4.61
CA ASN A 299 2.79 -28.42 5.38
C ASN A 299 2.58 -28.40 6.91
N TYR A 300 1.34 -28.57 7.39
CA TYR A 300 0.99 -28.44 8.81
C TYR A 300 1.66 -29.51 9.68
N GLN A 301 2.08 -29.11 10.89
CA GLN A 301 2.60 -29.99 11.93
C GLN A 301 1.84 -29.73 13.24
N GLU A 302 1.62 -30.78 14.04
CA GLU A 302 0.87 -30.68 15.28
C GLU A 302 1.50 -29.65 16.24
N GLY A 303 0.67 -28.70 16.70
CA GLY A 303 1.12 -27.61 17.57
C GLY A 303 1.71 -26.40 16.83
N ASP A 304 1.65 -26.34 15.50
CA ASP A 304 1.83 -25.09 14.75
C ASP A 304 0.84 -24.01 15.18
N ILE A 305 1.26 -22.75 15.02
CA ILE A 305 0.40 -21.56 15.07
C ILE A 305 0.35 -20.97 13.67
N ILE A 306 -0.84 -20.79 13.10
CA ILE A 306 -1.01 -20.21 11.76
C ILE A 306 -1.24 -18.70 11.91
N TRP A 307 -0.43 -17.89 11.23
CA TRP A 307 -0.53 -16.43 11.23
C TRP A 307 -0.68 -15.88 9.81
N ILE A 308 -1.89 -15.41 9.50
CA ILE A 308 -2.31 -14.91 8.20
C ILE A 308 -2.19 -13.39 8.17
N ASN A 309 -1.68 -12.86 7.05
CA ASN A 309 -1.38 -11.44 6.91
C ASN A 309 -2.08 -10.81 5.70
N ASP A 310 -2.78 -9.72 6.00
CA ASP A 310 -3.30 -8.70 5.07
C ASP A 310 -4.49 -9.09 4.17
N TYR A 311 -5.08 -8.06 3.55
CA TYR A 311 -6.34 -8.13 2.79
C TYR A 311 -6.37 -9.13 1.61
N HIS A 312 -5.20 -9.57 1.14
CA HIS A 312 -5.07 -10.61 0.12
C HIS A 312 -5.62 -11.98 0.58
N LEU A 313 -5.61 -12.26 1.89
CA LEU A 313 -5.88 -13.59 2.45
C LEU A 313 -7.06 -13.59 3.45
N MET A 314 -8.11 -12.77 3.21
CA MET A 314 -9.23 -12.61 4.15
C MET A 314 -10.15 -13.84 4.26
N LEU A 315 -10.21 -14.70 3.24
CA LEU A 315 -11.05 -15.92 3.24
C LEU A 315 -10.32 -17.13 3.83
N LEU A 316 -8.98 -17.11 3.76
CA LEU A 316 -8.10 -18.18 4.22
C LEU A 316 -8.41 -18.74 5.62
N PRO A 317 -8.73 -17.95 6.68
CA PRO A 317 -9.03 -18.53 7.98
C PRO A 317 -10.27 -19.43 7.97
N ALA A 318 -11.27 -19.15 7.13
CA ALA A 318 -12.47 -19.98 7.00
C ALA A 318 -12.22 -21.26 6.20
N MET A 319 -11.39 -21.18 5.14
CA MET A 319 -10.97 -22.36 4.37
C MET A 319 -10.16 -23.33 5.22
N LEU A 320 -9.25 -22.83 6.06
CA LEU A 320 -8.51 -23.65 7.03
C LEU A 320 -9.44 -24.30 8.07
N ARG A 321 -10.41 -23.55 8.62
CA ARG A 321 -11.42 -24.10 9.55
C ARG A 321 -12.37 -25.13 8.91
N ALA A 322 -12.53 -25.11 7.58
CA ALA A 322 -13.32 -26.08 6.83
C ALA A 322 -12.52 -27.33 6.40
N SER A 323 -11.19 -27.33 6.54
CA SER A 323 -10.34 -28.45 6.15
C SER A 323 -10.46 -29.62 7.15
N PRO A 324 -10.84 -30.83 6.72
CA PRO A 324 -10.87 -32.01 7.60
C PRO A 324 -9.47 -32.49 8.02
N ASN A 325 -8.43 -31.98 7.37
CA ASN A 325 -7.04 -32.37 7.58
C ASN A 325 -6.32 -31.49 8.64
N LEU A 326 -7.02 -30.53 9.25
CA LEU A 326 -6.49 -29.69 10.33
C LEU A 326 -7.24 -29.96 11.64
N PRO A 327 -6.56 -29.98 12.81
CA PRO A 327 -7.22 -30.03 14.10
C PRO A 327 -8.16 -28.83 14.28
N ALA A 328 -9.41 -29.07 14.68
CA ALA A 328 -10.42 -28.00 14.84
C ALA A 328 -9.96 -26.86 15.78
N ASN A 329 -9.08 -27.17 16.73
CA ASN A 329 -8.49 -26.26 17.71
C ASN A 329 -7.12 -25.68 17.30
N VAL A 330 -6.68 -25.80 16.04
CA VAL A 330 -5.43 -25.16 15.57
C VAL A 330 -5.47 -23.64 15.80
N PRO A 331 -4.47 -23.01 16.44
CA PRO A 331 -4.47 -21.57 16.65
C PRO A 331 -4.31 -20.81 15.33
N ILE A 332 -5.29 -19.96 14.98
CA ILE A 332 -5.25 -19.12 13.78
C ILE A 332 -5.35 -17.64 14.18
N GLY A 333 -4.30 -16.86 13.89
CA GLY A 333 -4.32 -15.41 13.97
C GLY A 333 -4.38 -14.76 12.59
N PHE A 334 -5.19 -13.71 12.44
CA PHE A 334 -5.17 -12.82 11.26
C PHE A 334 -4.67 -11.43 11.67
N PHE A 335 -3.85 -10.78 10.83
CA PHE A 335 -3.47 -9.38 11.04
C PHE A 335 -3.67 -8.53 9.77
N MET A 336 -4.43 -7.44 9.90
CA MET A 336 -4.64 -6.46 8.84
C MET A 336 -3.54 -5.40 8.90
N HIS A 337 -2.69 -5.32 7.86
CA HIS A 337 -1.61 -4.32 7.82
C HIS A 337 -2.12 -2.96 7.35
N VAL A 338 -3.06 -2.97 6.40
CA VAL A 338 -3.76 -1.79 5.85
C VAL A 338 -4.83 -1.22 6.80
N ALA A 339 -5.47 -0.13 6.37
CA ALA A 339 -6.62 0.43 7.08
C ALA A 339 -7.83 -0.52 7.08
N PHE A 340 -8.70 -0.39 8.09
CA PHE A 340 -10.04 -1.01 8.05
C PHE A 340 -11.13 0.09 8.06
N PRO A 341 -12.03 0.10 7.07
CA PRO A 341 -12.95 1.21 6.86
C PRO A 341 -14.22 1.06 7.70
N SER A 342 -14.96 2.16 7.85
CA SER A 342 -16.25 2.16 8.53
C SER A 342 -17.25 1.22 7.83
N SER A 343 -18.26 0.75 8.56
CA SER A 343 -19.31 -0.11 8.01
C SER A 343 -20.08 0.53 6.86
N GLU A 344 -20.04 1.86 6.75
CA GLU A 344 -20.74 2.62 5.72
C GLU A 344 -20.05 2.57 4.36
N ILE A 345 -18.73 2.34 4.38
CA ILE A 345 -17.85 2.15 3.23
C ILE A 345 -17.75 0.65 2.93
N PHE A 346 -17.53 -0.19 3.95
CA PHE A 346 -17.40 -1.64 3.79
C PHE A 346 -18.68 -2.30 3.20
N ARG A 347 -19.88 -1.78 3.50
CA ARG A 347 -21.15 -2.28 2.91
C ARG A 347 -21.23 -2.14 1.38
N CYS A 348 -20.41 -1.29 0.77
CA CYS A 348 -20.34 -1.12 -0.69
C CYS A 348 -19.73 -2.33 -1.41
N LEU A 349 -18.99 -3.19 -0.69
CA LEU A 349 -18.58 -4.49 -1.19
C LEU A 349 -19.80 -5.43 -1.28
N SER A 350 -19.97 -6.08 -2.41
CA SER A 350 -20.94 -7.17 -2.62
C SER A 350 -20.63 -8.36 -1.71
N VAL A 351 -19.38 -8.84 -1.80
CA VAL A 351 -18.81 -9.99 -1.08
C VAL A 351 -18.41 -9.69 0.36
N ARG A 352 -18.94 -8.60 0.94
CA ARG A 352 -18.74 -8.18 2.34
C ARG A 352 -18.98 -9.32 3.34
N GLU A 353 -19.99 -10.16 3.12
CA GLU A 353 -20.38 -11.22 4.04
C GLU A 353 -19.37 -12.40 4.03
N PRO A 354 -18.99 -12.98 2.87
CA PRO A 354 -17.85 -13.90 2.77
C PRO A 354 -16.56 -13.35 3.38
N LEU A 355 -16.18 -12.11 3.08
CA LEU A 355 -14.94 -11.50 3.59
C LEU A 355 -14.94 -11.38 5.12
N LEU A 356 -16.06 -10.98 5.73
CA LEU A 356 -16.19 -10.89 7.19
C LEU A 356 -16.25 -12.27 7.84
N ARG A 357 -16.98 -13.24 7.25
CA ARG A 357 -17.03 -14.63 7.72
C ARG A 357 -15.66 -15.31 7.64
N GLY A 358 -14.86 -14.97 6.62
CA GLY A 358 -13.44 -15.31 6.51
C GLY A 358 -12.62 -14.80 7.70
N LEU A 359 -12.68 -13.49 7.99
CA LEU A 359 -11.93 -12.89 9.11
C LEU A 359 -12.33 -13.46 10.48
N ILE A 360 -13.61 -13.63 10.77
CA ILE A 360 -14.07 -14.18 12.07
C ILE A 360 -13.90 -15.71 12.20
N ALA A 361 -13.30 -16.39 11.22
CA ALA A 361 -12.91 -17.79 11.35
C ALA A 361 -11.55 -17.97 12.05
N ALA A 362 -10.73 -16.91 12.11
CA ALA A 362 -9.58 -16.84 13.02
C ALA A 362 -10.03 -16.75 14.49
N ASP A 363 -9.10 -16.99 15.41
CA ASP A 363 -9.32 -16.86 16.86
C ASP A 363 -8.95 -15.46 17.37
N LEU A 364 -7.98 -14.82 16.70
CA LEU A 364 -7.52 -13.46 16.96
C LEU A 364 -7.45 -12.67 15.64
N VAL A 365 -8.11 -11.51 15.59
CA VAL A 365 -8.02 -10.54 14.49
C VAL A 365 -7.33 -9.27 15.00
N GLY A 366 -6.12 -9.00 14.51
CA GLY A 366 -5.30 -7.86 14.91
C GLY A 366 -5.31 -6.71 13.91
N PHE A 367 -5.27 -5.48 14.42
CA PHE A 367 -5.24 -4.24 13.63
C PHE A 367 -4.15 -3.27 14.10
N GLN A 368 -3.70 -2.39 13.21
CA GLN A 368 -2.74 -1.31 13.53
C GLN A 368 -3.27 -0.31 14.56
N THR A 369 -4.58 -0.01 14.57
CA THR A 369 -5.16 1.06 15.41
C THR A 369 -6.48 0.69 16.08
N VAL A 370 -6.77 1.35 17.21
CA VAL A 370 -8.05 1.26 17.93
C VAL A 370 -9.24 1.68 17.04
N ASN A 371 -9.01 2.58 16.07
CA ASN A 371 -10.06 2.99 15.13
C ASN A 371 -10.43 1.86 14.17
N PHE A 372 -9.44 1.18 13.58
CA PHE A 372 -9.67 0.05 12.68
C PHE A 372 -10.33 -1.12 13.41
N ALA A 373 -9.86 -1.47 14.61
CA ALA A 373 -10.50 -2.48 15.47
C ALA A 373 -11.95 -2.12 15.84
N ARG A 374 -12.24 -0.84 16.13
CA ARG A 374 -13.62 -0.37 16.38
C ARG A 374 -14.49 -0.49 15.14
N HIS A 375 -13.97 -0.09 13.97
CA HIS A 375 -14.70 -0.18 12.72
C HIS A 375 -14.98 -1.65 12.33
N PHE A 376 -13.99 -2.55 12.43
CA PHE A 376 -14.21 -3.99 12.22
C PHE A 376 -15.36 -4.52 13.08
N ARG A 377 -15.36 -4.24 14.38
CA ARG A 377 -16.44 -4.65 15.29
C ARG A 377 -17.81 -4.09 14.91
N GLN A 378 -17.89 -2.80 14.56
CA GLN A 378 -19.12 -2.17 14.08
C GLN A 378 -19.60 -2.77 12.74
N THR A 379 -18.68 -3.07 11.85
CA THR A 379 -18.93 -3.66 10.52
C THR A 379 -19.43 -5.10 10.62
N VAL A 380 -18.78 -5.94 11.43
CA VAL A 380 -19.24 -7.31 11.73
C VAL A 380 -20.64 -7.29 12.34
N SER A 381 -20.88 -6.49 13.36
CA SER A 381 -22.19 -6.44 14.04
C SER A 381 -23.30 -5.93 13.12
N ARG A 382 -23.03 -4.93 12.27
CA ARG A 382 -24.03 -4.35 11.35
C ARG A 382 -24.32 -5.21 10.10
N ILE A 383 -23.40 -6.07 9.68
CA ILE A 383 -23.53 -6.86 8.44
C ILE A 383 -23.84 -8.33 8.72
N LEU A 384 -23.25 -8.92 9.77
CA LEU A 384 -23.49 -10.32 10.15
C LEU A 384 -24.46 -10.48 11.33
N ALA A 385 -25.02 -9.39 11.87
CA ALA A 385 -25.91 -9.37 13.03
C ALA A 385 -25.33 -9.99 14.33
N LEU A 386 -24.00 -10.16 14.41
CA LEU A 386 -23.32 -10.73 15.57
C LEU A 386 -23.11 -9.72 16.70
N GLU A 387 -22.98 -10.22 17.94
CA GLU A 387 -22.67 -9.38 19.09
C GLU A 387 -21.18 -9.00 19.11
N ALA A 388 -20.91 -7.70 19.11
CA ALA A 388 -19.56 -7.15 19.12
C ALA A 388 -19.21 -6.52 20.48
N LEU A 389 -18.45 -7.26 21.27
CA LEU A 389 -18.04 -6.87 22.62
C LEU A 389 -16.75 -6.02 22.62
N PRO A 390 -16.43 -5.29 23.71
CA PRO A 390 -15.23 -4.45 23.77
C PRO A 390 -13.89 -5.17 23.55
N LYS A 391 -13.86 -6.50 23.73
CA LYS A 391 -12.69 -7.36 23.45
C LYS A 391 -12.69 -8.01 22.06
N GLY A 392 -13.83 -8.18 21.40
CA GLY A 392 -13.95 -9.15 20.30
C GLY A 392 -15.36 -9.32 19.75
N ILE A 393 -15.62 -10.45 19.09
CA ILE A 393 -16.91 -10.84 18.51
C ILE A 393 -17.37 -12.15 19.15
N GLN A 394 -18.62 -12.22 19.61
CA GLN A 394 -19.27 -13.50 19.86
C GLN A 394 -19.79 -14.05 18.53
N VAL A 395 -19.32 -15.23 18.14
CA VAL A 395 -19.79 -15.93 16.94
C VAL A 395 -20.83 -16.99 17.35
N GLU A 396 -21.63 -17.45 16.40
CA GLU A 396 -22.59 -18.55 16.56
C GLU A 396 -21.94 -19.76 17.27
N GLY A 397 -22.57 -20.25 18.34
CA GLY A 397 -21.99 -21.24 19.26
C GLY A 397 -21.20 -20.61 20.43
N ASP A 398 -20.31 -21.40 21.03
CA ASP A 398 -19.49 -20.99 22.19
C ASP A 398 -18.10 -20.46 21.78
N ARG A 399 -18.01 -19.80 20.60
CA ARG A 399 -16.73 -19.32 20.04
C ARG A 399 -16.65 -17.80 20.07
N PHE A 400 -15.72 -17.31 20.87
CA PHE A 400 -15.32 -15.91 20.90
C PHE A 400 -14.11 -15.66 19.99
N VAL A 401 -14.09 -14.54 19.28
CA VAL A 401 -12.97 -14.10 18.44
C VAL A 401 -12.41 -12.81 19.03
N ASP A 402 -11.17 -12.86 19.55
CA ASP A 402 -10.51 -11.67 20.10
C ASP A 402 -10.18 -10.66 18.98
N VAL A 403 -10.38 -9.37 19.26
CA VAL A 403 -10.07 -8.27 18.35
C VAL A 403 -9.05 -7.34 19.00
N GLY A 404 -7.79 -7.52 18.60
CA GLY A 404 -6.62 -6.87 19.18
C GLY A 404 -6.12 -5.65 18.40
N VAL A 405 -5.30 -4.84 19.08
CA VAL A 405 -4.62 -3.68 18.50
C VAL A 405 -3.12 -3.82 18.73
N PHE A 406 -2.36 -4.02 17.66
CA PHE A 406 -0.93 -4.31 17.70
C PHE A 406 -0.21 -3.45 16.64
N PRO A 407 0.08 -2.17 16.91
CA PRO A 407 0.75 -1.29 15.96
C PRO A 407 2.15 -1.84 15.62
N MET A 408 2.42 -2.09 14.34
CA MET A 408 3.69 -2.65 13.90
C MET A 408 4.83 -1.64 14.06
N GLY A 409 5.90 -2.05 14.75
CA GLY A 409 7.09 -1.24 14.99
C GLY A 409 8.20 -1.41 13.95
N ILE A 410 9.35 -0.78 14.20
CA ILE A 410 10.58 -0.91 13.41
C ILE A 410 11.74 -1.42 14.27
N ASP A 411 12.72 -2.08 13.67
CA ASP A 411 13.95 -2.45 14.38
C ASP A 411 14.88 -1.24 14.55
N VAL A 412 14.79 -0.60 15.73
CA VAL A 412 15.63 0.54 16.12
C VAL A 412 17.08 0.14 16.43
N GLY A 413 17.35 -1.15 16.65
CA GLY A 413 18.69 -1.71 16.85
C GLY A 413 19.44 -1.79 15.52
N THR A 414 18.95 -2.63 14.61
CA THR A 414 19.56 -2.82 13.28
C THR A 414 19.58 -1.52 12.47
N LEU A 415 18.59 -0.63 12.61
CA LEU A 415 18.63 0.69 11.95
C LEU A 415 19.74 1.60 12.51
N ARG A 416 20.07 1.48 13.81
CA ARG A 416 21.19 2.22 14.43
C ARG A 416 22.54 1.67 13.98
N GLU A 417 22.64 0.36 13.84
CA GLU A 417 23.84 -0.34 13.32
C GLU A 417 24.08 -0.01 11.85
N LYS A 418 23.07 -0.15 10.96
CA LYS A 418 23.18 0.27 9.55
C LYS A 418 23.56 1.75 9.41
N LYS A 419 23.07 2.63 10.28
CA LYS A 419 23.44 4.06 10.29
C LYS A 419 24.91 4.32 10.66
N GLN A 420 25.60 3.37 11.29
CA GLN A 420 27.02 3.48 11.65
C GLN A 420 27.97 2.93 10.56
N ALA A 421 27.45 2.37 9.47
CA ALA A 421 28.27 1.91 8.35
C ALA A 421 29.08 3.07 7.72
N PRO A 422 30.37 2.88 7.37
CA PRO A 422 31.21 3.95 6.80
C PRO A 422 30.60 4.59 5.55
N GLU A 423 30.09 3.77 4.64
CA GLU A 423 29.41 4.20 3.40
C GLU A 423 28.26 5.20 3.67
N VAL A 424 27.47 4.97 4.74
CA VAL A 424 26.38 5.87 5.14
C VAL A 424 26.91 7.20 5.66
N SER A 425 28.06 7.20 6.35
CA SER A 425 28.76 8.44 6.72
C SER A 425 29.24 9.20 5.49
N ASP A 426 29.79 8.52 4.50
CA ASP A 426 30.32 9.13 3.27
C ASP A 426 29.20 9.73 2.41
N TRP A 427 28.09 9.02 2.20
CA TRP A 427 26.87 9.57 1.59
C TRP A 427 26.31 10.77 2.35
N VAL A 428 26.27 10.70 3.68
CA VAL A 428 25.82 11.83 4.52
C VAL A 428 26.76 13.04 4.38
N ASN A 429 28.06 12.83 4.20
CA ASN A 429 29.01 13.92 3.99
C ASN A 429 28.92 14.51 2.57
N LEU A 430 28.76 13.66 1.54
CA LEU A 430 28.50 14.08 0.17
C LEU A 430 27.22 14.92 0.05
N LEU A 431 26.14 14.50 0.70
CA LEU A 431 24.87 15.24 0.72
C LEU A 431 24.98 16.57 1.48
N LYS A 432 25.71 16.63 2.60
CA LYS A 432 26.01 17.90 3.31
C LYS A 432 26.79 18.88 2.45
N GLN A 433 27.73 18.40 1.64
CA GLN A 433 28.51 19.24 0.72
C GLN A 433 27.66 19.73 -0.45
N ARG A 434 26.93 18.81 -1.12
CA ARG A 434 26.06 19.12 -2.27
C ARG A 434 24.96 20.13 -1.93
N TYR A 435 24.40 20.06 -0.72
CA TYR A 435 23.29 20.91 -0.27
C TYR A 435 23.71 21.87 0.86
N ALA A 436 24.97 22.32 0.84
CA ALA A 436 25.51 23.25 1.82
C ALA A 436 24.66 24.55 1.90
N GLY A 437 24.32 24.97 3.12
CA GLY A 437 23.47 26.15 3.37
C GLY A 437 21.96 25.93 3.16
N MET A 438 21.55 24.85 2.49
CA MET A 438 20.14 24.53 2.24
C MET A 438 19.50 23.69 3.36
N LYS A 439 18.18 23.57 3.35
CA LYS A 439 17.40 22.59 4.13
C LYS A 439 16.89 21.49 3.21
N LEU A 440 17.01 20.24 3.67
CA LEU A 440 16.47 19.08 2.96
C LEU A 440 15.17 18.63 3.61
N ILE A 441 14.12 18.48 2.78
CA ILE A 441 12.91 17.72 3.09
C ILE A 441 13.05 16.41 2.31
N VAL A 442 12.86 15.26 2.96
CA VAL A 442 13.00 13.94 2.32
C VAL A 442 11.71 13.14 2.46
N GLY A 443 11.17 12.70 1.33
CA GLY A 443 10.09 11.72 1.24
C GLY A 443 10.59 10.43 0.60
N ARG A 444 10.06 9.29 1.06
CA ARG A 444 10.19 7.98 0.42
C ARG A 444 8.84 7.28 0.57
N ASP A 445 8.10 7.20 -0.53
CA ASP A 445 6.68 6.88 -0.53
C ASP A 445 6.37 5.98 -1.73
N LYS A 446 5.37 5.10 -1.61
CA LYS A 446 4.76 4.50 -2.80
C LYS A 446 4.04 5.57 -3.59
N LEU A 447 4.11 5.46 -4.92
CA LEU A 447 3.33 6.31 -5.81
C LEU A 447 1.92 5.71 -5.90
N ASP A 448 1.05 6.08 -4.97
CA ASP A 448 -0.37 5.70 -4.88
C ASP A 448 -1.23 6.89 -4.41
N GLU A 449 -2.58 6.75 -4.44
CA GLU A 449 -3.50 7.82 -4.01
C GLU A 449 -3.41 8.13 -2.51
N VAL A 450 -3.08 7.12 -1.70
CA VAL A 450 -3.20 7.10 -0.24
C VAL A 450 -2.01 7.78 0.44
N GLN A 451 -0.79 7.62 -0.08
CA GLN A 451 0.40 8.33 0.43
C GLN A 451 0.33 9.86 0.18
N GLY A 452 -0.56 10.30 -0.70
CA GLY A 452 -0.79 11.72 -0.95
C GLY A 452 0.42 12.48 -1.52
N VAL A 453 1.33 11.80 -2.24
CA VAL A 453 2.56 12.41 -2.81
C VAL A 453 2.22 13.70 -3.58
N ARG A 454 1.17 13.68 -4.42
CA ARG A 454 0.69 14.87 -5.15
C ARG A 454 0.31 16.04 -4.24
N HIS A 455 -0.26 15.78 -3.06
CA HIS A 455 -0.57 16.80 -2.07
C HIS A 455 0.69 17.35 -1.39
N LYS A 456 1.68 16.49 -1.13
CA LYS A 456 3.00 16.90 -0.61
C LYS A 456 3.74 17.83 -1.57
N ILE A 457 3.75 17.49 -2.87
CA ILE A 457 4.34 18.32 -3.94
C ILE A 457 3.62 19.69 -4.01
N LYS A 458 2.27 19.71 -4.06
CA LYS A 458 1.49 20.97 -4.07
C LYS A 458 1.66 21.81 -2.80
N ALA A 459 1.76 21.19 -1.62
CA ALA A 459 2.01 21.90 -0.37
C ALA A 459 3.40 22.56 -0.35
N PHE A 460 4.40 21.93 -0.97
CA PHE A 460 5.73 22.51 -1.15
C PHE A 460 5.74 23.68 -2.13
N GLU A 461 4.97 23.62 -3.22
CA GLU A 461 4.74 24.77 -4.11
C GLU A 461 4.14 25.96 -3.34
N MET A 462 3.03 25.74 -2.63
CA MET A 462 2.36 26.77 -1.82
C MET A 462 3.27 27.34 -0.72
N PHE A 463 4.23 26.56 -0.21
CA PHE A 463 5.25 27.03 0.72
C PHE A 463 6.26 27.98 0.04
N LEU A 464 6.76 27.64 -1.15
CA LEU A 464 7.70 28.50 -1.90
C LEU A 464 7.03 29.80 -2.40
N ASP A 465 5.75 29.75 -2.78
CA ASP A 465 4.97 30.95 -3.13
C ASP A 465 4.69 31.85 -1.92
N LYS A 466 4.35 31.25 -0.76
CA LYS A 466 3.99 32.00 0.45
C LYS A 466 5.19 32.58 1.21
N TYR A 467 6.35 31.93 1.12
CA TYR A 467 7.57 32.33 1.83
C TYR A 467 8.78 32.43 0.88
N PRO A 468 8.86 33.50 0.05
CA PRO A 468 9.95 33.69 -0.90
C PRO A 468 11.34 33.66 -0.28
N GLU A 469 11.48 33.95 1.02
CA GLU A 469 12.74 33.88 1.74
C GLU A 469 13.33 32.46 1.85
N PHE A 470 12.56 31.41 1.54
CA PHE A 470 13.03 30.01 1.48
C PHE A 470 13.33 29.51 0.06
N GLN A 471 12.99 30.27 -0.98
CA GLN A 471 13.41 29.96 -2.35
C GLN A 471 14.95 29.93 -2.41
N GLN A 472 15.50 29.00 -3.19
CA GLN A 472 16.94 28.71 -3.28
C GLN A 472 17.60 28.25 -1.96
N LYS A 473 16.82 27.97 -0.90
CA LYS A 473 17.31 27.52 0.42
C LYS A 473 16.68 26.23 0.92
N VAL A 474 15.71 25.66 0.22
CA VAL A 474 15.04 24.41 0.59
C VAL A 474 14.92 23.50 -0.63
N VAL A 475 15.28 22.22 -0.49
CA VAL A 475 15.10 21.21 -1.54
C VAL A 475 14.24 20.09 -1.00
N LEU A 476 13.23 19.68 -1.78
CA LEU A 476 12.44 18.49 -1.55
C LEU A 476 13.02 17.33 -2.37
N ILE A 477 13.58 16.32 -1.69
CA ILE A 477 13.98 15.05 -2.30
C ILE A 477 12.81 14.08 -2.09
N GLN A 478 12.16 13.65 -3.17
CA GLN A 478 11.05 12.68 -3.12
C GLN A 478 11.43 11.43 -3.90
N VAL A 479 11.70 10.35 -3.17
CA VAL A 479 11.91 9.01 -3.74
C VAL A 479 10.53 8.38 -3.96
N ALA A 480 10.23 8.04 -5.21
CA ALA A 480 9.05 7.29 -5.60
C ALA A 480 9.39 5.79 -5.67
N LEU A 481 8.81 5.03 -4.75
CA LEU A 481 8.76 3.57 -4.86
C LEU A 481 7.74 3.21 -5.94
N GLN A 482 8.17 2.40 -6.91
CA GLN A 482 7.28 1.91 -7.96
C GLN A 482 6.18 1.02 -7.36
N THR A 483 4.97 1.21 -7.87
CA THR A 483 3.90 0.22 -7.86
C THR A 483 4.05 -0.67 -9.10
N THR A 484 3.54 -1.91 -9.04
CA THR A 484 3.45 -2.79 -10.22
C THR A 484 2.46 -2.26 -11.27
N GLU A 485 1.50 -1.44 -10.85
CA GLU A 485 0.36 -1.00 -11.67
C GLU A 485 0.62 0.26 -12.52
N THR A 486 -0.13 0.39 -13.61
CA THR A 486 -0.11 1.52 -14.55
C THR A 486 -0.78 2.78 -13.95
N ASN A 487 -0.06 3.46 -13.06
CA ASN A 487 -0.64 4.53 -12.26
C ASN A 487 -0.76 5.88 -13.02
N GLU A 488 -1.99 6.31 -13.35
CA GLU A 488 -2.28 7.64 -13.94
C GLU A 488 -1.78 8.82 -13.08
N LEU A 489 -1.71 8.66 -11.75
CA LEU A 489 -1.14 9.67 -10.85
C LEU A 489 0.34 9.92 -11.11
N ALA A 490 1.07 8.99 -11.72
CA ALA A 490 2.50 9.15 -11.98
C ALA A 490 2.74 10.34 -12.92
N GLY A 491 1.93 10.47 -13.97
CA GLY A 491 1.88 11.68 -14.80
C GLY A 491 1.48 12.90 -13.97
N GLY A 492 0.35 12.81 -13.25
CA GLY A 492 -0.17 13.91 -12.41
C GLY A 492 0.71 14.36 -11.22
N VAL A 493 1.79 13.63 -10.93
CA VAL A 493 2.88 14.00 -10.00
C VAL A 493 4.10 14.51 -10.76
N ALA A 494 4.52 13.85 -11.85
CA ALA A 494 5.62 14.32 -12.70
C ALA A 494 5.33 15.72 -13.27
N ASP A 495 4.10 15.98 -13.71
CA ASP A 495 3.63 17.31 -14.15
C ASP A 495 3.79 18.36 -13.05
N ALA A 496 3.43 18.02 -11.81
CA ALA A 496 3.53 18.93 -10.67
C ALA A 496 5.00 19.20 -10.27
N VAL A 497 5.87 18.19 -10.35
CA VAL A 497 7.32 18.35 -10.18
C VAL A 497 7.90 19.25 -11.28
N SER A 498 7.49 19.04 -12.53
CA SER A 498 7.91 19.84 -13.69
C SER A 498 7.44 21.30 -13.56
N HIS A 499 6.22 21.54 -13.09
CA HIS A 499 5.67 22.86 -12.83
C HIS A 499 6.50 23.63 -11.77
N ILE A 500 6.76 23.02 -10.61
CA ILE A 500 7.56 23.67 -9.55
C ILE A 500 9.00 23.89 -10.01
N ASN A 501 9.61 22.92 -10.67
CA ASN A 501 10.98 23.06 -11.19
C ASN A 501 11.05 24.17 -12.26
N SER A 502 10.12 24.25 -13.21
CA SER A 502 10.12 25.34 -14.21
C SER A 502 9.84 26.73 -13.62
N ARG A 503 9.08 26.83 -12.52
CA ARG A 503 8.80 28.10 -11.83
C ARG A 503 9.93 28.62 -10.94
N PHE A 504 10.62 27.74 -10.21
CA PHE A 504 11.56 28.16 -9.15
C PHE A 504 13.01 27.67 -9.31
N SER A 505 13.35 26.89 -10.33
CA SER A 505 14.76 26.48 -10.55
C SER A 505 15.63 27.65 -11.04
N THR A 506 16.92 27.53 -10.80
CA THR A 506 17.96 28.32 -11.46
C THR A 506 19.04 27.39 -12.02
N LEU A 507 20.06 27.93 -12.68
CA LEU A 507 21.20 27.14 -13.18
C LEU A 507 21.93 26.33 -12.08
N THR A 508 21.77 26.70 -10.80
CA THR A 508 22.46 26.07 -9.65
C THR A 508 21.50 25.55 -8.57
N TYR A 509 20.18 25.64 -8.77
CA TYR A 509 19.18 25.23 -7.78
C TYR A 509 18.00 24.53 -8.46
N GLN A 510 17.64 23.36 -7.95
CA GLN A 510 16.43 22.62 -8.30
C GLN A 510 15.60 22.44 -7.02
N PRO A 511 14.36 22.96 -6.95
CA PRO A 511 13.53 22.91 -5.75
C PRO A 511 13.02 21.50 -5.44
N VAL A 512 12.72 20.68 -6.45
CA VAL A 512 12.23 19.30 -6.27
C VAL A 512 13.09 18.32 -7.05
N VAL A 513 13.79 17.46 -6.31
CA VAL A 513 14.52 16.30 -6.83
C VAL A 513 13.60 15.08 -6.68
N PHE A 514 12.94 14.71 -7.76
CA PHE A 514 12.10 13.52 -7.84
C PHE A 514 12.92 12.37 -8.42
N LEU A 515 12.91 11.22 -7.76
CA LEU A 515 13.70 10.04 -8.13
C LEU A 515 12.79 8.83 -8.19
N HIS A 516 12.69 8.16 -9.32
CA HIS A 516 12.17 6.79 -9.34
C HIS A 516 13.20 5.85 -8.73
N THR A 517 12.77 4.70 -8.22
CA THR A 517 13.70 3.73 -7.60
C THR A 517 14.67 3.11 -8.63
N GLN A 518 14.38 3.22 -9.93
CA GLN A 518 15.27 2.88 -11.05
C GLN A 518 16.33 3.96 -11.34
N ASP A 519 16.15 5.20 -10.86
CA ASP A 519 17.12 6.32 -11.07
C ASP A 519 18.15 6.41 -9.93
N LEU A 520 18.13 5.44 -9.01
CA LEU A 520 18.89 5.40 -7.75
C LEU A 520 19.99 4.32 -7.74
N THR A 521 20.27 3.73 -8.91
CA THR A 521 21.24 2.63 -9.14
C THR A 521 22.36 3.07 -10.08
#